data_AF-A0A0L7KQB7-F1
#
_entry.id   AF-A0A0L7KQB7-F1
#
_cell.length_a   1.000
_cell.length_b   1.000
_cell.length_c   1.000
_cell.angle_alpha   90.00
_cell.angle_beta   90.00
_cell.angle_gamma   90.00
#
_symmetry.space_group_name_H-M   'P 1'
#
loop_
_entity.id
_entity.type
_entity.pdbx_description
1 polymer ?
#
loop_
_entity_poly.entity_id
_entity_poly.type
_entity_poly.pdbx_seq_one_letter_code
_entity_poly.pdbx_strand_id
1 'polypeptide(L)'
;MSEVLPAILKSTLVRLLYRFFEPQSGNILIAGQNIKDLDLASLRKAVAIVPQDCVLFHDTILHNLHYGDLTKTVEEVYKAAQMAELHESVKTWPKAILQALKAATVGRTSICIAHRLSTVADADEIIVLERGGVSDRGTHQQLINKPTSLYARLWERQNKDMP
;
A
#
# COMPACT_ATOMS: atom_id res chain seq x y z
N MET A 1 -0.20 -3.88 -26.88
CA MET A 1 0.07 -2.61 -26.16
C MET A 1 -1.03 -2.26 -25.13
N SER A 2 -1.72 -3.22 -24.51
CA SER A 2 -2.97 -2.97 -23.76
C SER A 2 -2.94 -3.17 -22.23
N GLU A 3 -1.82 -3.62 -21.63
CA GLU A 3 -1.73 -3.89 -20.17
C GLU A 3 -0.93 -2.86 -19.37
N VAL A 4 -0.23 -1.92 -20.02
CA VAL A 4 0.69 -1.00 -19.33
C VAL A 4 -0.04 0.19 -18.67
N LEU A 5 -1.17 0.65 -19.23
CA LEU A 5 -1.92 1.81 -18.73
C LEU A 5 -2.59 1.65 -17.34
N PRO A 6 -3.21 0.50 -16.99
CA PRO A 6 -3.89 0.35 -15.69
C PRO A 6 -2.95 0.24 -14.48
N ALA A 7 -1.71 -0.23 -14.67
CA ALA A 7 -0.71 -0.32 -13.60
C ALA A 7 -0.17 1.07 -13.22
N ILE A 8 -0.04 1.97 -14.22
CA ILE A 8 0.42 3.34 -14.00
C ILE A 8 -0.52 4.11 -13.09
N LEU A 9 -1.84 3.97 -13.24
CA LEU A 9 -2.82 4.78 -12.48
C LEU A 9 -2.75 4.56 -10.97
N LYS A 10 -2.62 3.31 -10.52
CA LYS A 10 -2.55 2.97 -9.09
C LYS A 10 -1.27 3.53 -8.47
N SER A 11 -0.12 3.27 -9.08
CA SER A 11 1.17 3.77 -8.56
C SER A 11 1.34 5.28 -8.69
N THR A 12 0.67 5.92 -9.67
CA THR A 12 0.64 7.39 -9.80
C THR A 12 0.00 8.04 -8.57
N LEU A 13 -1.03 7.42 -7.96
CA LEU A 13 -1.67 7.95 -6.76
C LEU A 13 -0.69 8.04 -5.58
N VAL A 14 0.15 7.01 -5.38
CA VAL A 14 1.22 7.04 -4.36
C VAL A 14 2.22 8.15 -4.65
N ARG A 15 2.59 8.34 -5.92
CA ARG A 15 3.53 9.39 -6.33
C ARG A 15 2.98 10.80 -6.08
N LEU A 16 1.67 11.00 -6.25
CA LEU A 16 1.00 12.26 -5.90
C LEU A 16 0.94 12.47 -4.38
N LEU A 17 0.59 11.44 -3.60
CA LEU A 17 0.55 11.52 -2.13
C LEU A 17 1.92 11.85 -1.52
N TYR A 18 3.00 11.28 -2.07
CA TYR A 18 4.37 11.57 -1.64
C TYR A 18 4.98 12.83 -2.28
N ARG A 19 4.17 13.55 -3.07
CA ARG A 19 4.55 14.78 -3.78
C ARG A 19 5.80 14.62 -4.66
N PHE A 20 5.92 13.47 -5.34
CA PHE A 20 6.85 13.31 -6.46
C PHE A 20 6.37 14.06 -7.71
N PHE A 21 5.06 14.24 -7.84
CA PHE A 21 4.42 15.04 -8.87
C PHE A 21 3.33 15.92 -8.25
N GLU A 22 3.06 17.04 -8.89
CA GLU A 22 1.94 17.91 -8.53
C GLU A 22 0.70 17.54 -9.36
N PRO A 23 -0.52 17.56 -8.77
CA PRO A 23 -1.73 17.34 -9.53
C PRO A 23 -1.95 18.47 -10.54
N GLN A 24 -2.34 18.12 -11.77
CA GLN A 24 -2.63 19.10 -12.82
C GLN A 24 -3.81 20.02 -12.47
N SER A 25 -4.79 19.50 -11.73
CA SER A 25 -5.92 20.26 -11.18
C SER A 25 -6.36 19.66 -9.84
N GLY A 26 -7.01 20.49 -9.00
CA GLY A 26 -7.47 20.08 -7.67
C GLY A 26 -6.38 20.14 -6.58
N ASN A 27 -6.76 19.66 -5.40
CA ASN A 27 -5.95 19.69 -4.18
C ASN A 27 -5.95 18.33 -3.48
N ILE A 28 -4.84 17.99 -2.84
CA ILE A 28 -4.70 16.82 -1.98
C ILE A 28 -4.50 17.33 -0.56
N LEU A 29 -5.36 16.89 0.36
CA LEU A 29 -5.34 17.33 1.74
C LEU A 29 -5.04 16.16 2.67
N ILE A 30 -4.13 16.36 3.62
CA ILE A 30 -3.85 15.43 4.72
C ILE A 30 -4.18 16.17 6.02
N ALA A 31 -5.06 15.58 6.84
CA ALA A 31 -5.57 16.20 8.07
C ALA A 31 -6.14 17.63 7.85
N GLY A 32 -6.75 17.87 6.68
CA GLY A 32 -7.31 19.18 6.31
C GLY A 32 -6.30 20.22 5.80
N GLN A 33 -5.00 19.89 5.76
CA GLN A 33 -3.96 20.76 5.22
C GLN A 33 -3.60 20.34 3.79
N ASN A 34 -3.51 21.30 2.87
CA ASN A 34 -3.08 21.00 1.50
C ASN A 34 -1.60 20.61 1.50
N ILE A 35 -1.27 19.46 0.90
CA ILE A 35 0.10 18.96 0.89
C ILE A 35 1.08 19.88 0.13
N LYS A 36 0.56 20.76 -0.74
CA LYS A 36 1.34 21.76 -1.47
C LYS A 36 1.92 22.84 -0.55
N ASP A 37 1.24 23.11 0.55
CA ASP A 37 1.61 24.17 1.51
C ASP A 37 2.57 23.64 2.60
N LEU A 38 2.88 22.34 2.57
CA LEU A 38 3.76 21.70 3.55
C LEU A 38 5.21 21.64 3.07
N ASP A 39 6.13 21.68 4.02
CA ASP A 39 7.51 21.25 3.80
C ASP A 39 7.54 19.76 3.42
N LEU A 40 8.36 19.41 2.41
CA LEU A 40 8.50 18.04 1.92
C LEU A 40 9.06 17.09 2.98
N ALA A 41 10.01 17.53 3.81
CA ALA A 41 10.60 16.70 4.83
C ALA A 41 9.57 16.31 5.89
N SER A 42 8.77 17.27 6.38
CA SER A 42 7.67 17.05 7.33
C SER A 42 6.60 16.15 6.72
N LEU A 43 6.16 16.42 5.48
CA LEU A 43 5.18 15.56 4.79
C LEU A 43 5.67 14.11 4.71
N ARG A 44 6.91 13.91 4.27
CA ARG A 44 7.48 12.57 4.08
C ARG A 44 7.76 11.87 5.40
N LYS A 45 8.09 12.60 6.47
CA LYS A 45 8.23 12.04 7.81
C LYS A 45 6.90 11.53 8.38
N ALA A 46 5.78 12.12 7.95
CA ALA A 46 4.44 11.70 8.35
C ALA A 46 3.88 10.52 7.54
N VAL A 47 4.53 10.15 6.42
CA VAL A 47 4.03 9.12 5.49
C VAL A 47 5.05 8.00 5.34
N ALA A 48 4.71 6.80 5.80
CA ALA A 48 5.47 5.60 5.51
C ALA A 48 4.98 4.98 4.19
N ILE A 49 5.91 4.62 3.31
CA ILE A 49 5.62 3.92 2.04
C ILE A 49 6.41 2.62 2.00
N VAL A 50 5.72 1.53 1.69
CA VAL A 50 6.35 0.26 1.33
C VAL A 50 6.33 0.14 -0.19
N PRO A 51 7.49 0.24 -0.87
CA PRO A 51 7.53 0.13 -2.33
C PRO A 51 7.27 -1.31 -2.78
N GLN A 52 6.80 -1.47 -4.01
CA GLN A 52 6.58 -2.79 -4.62
C GLN A 52 7.92 -3.54 -4.84
N ASP A 53 8.97 -2.81 -5.18
CA ASP A 53 10.33 -3.33 -5.33
C ASP A 53 11.16 -2.90 -4.12
N CYS A 54 11.72 -3.88 -3.40
CA CYS A 54 12.64 -3.63 -2.29
C CYS A 54 14.05 -3.48 -2.83
N VAL A 55 14.71 -2.37 -2.48
CA VAL A 55 16.13 -2.16 -2.79
C VAL A 55 16.95 -2.54 -1.57
N LEU A 56 17.89 -3.46 -1.75
CA LEU A 56 18.87 -3.83 -0.74
C LEU A 56 20.26 -3.34 -1.17
N PHE A 57 20.95 -2.65 -0.27
CA PHE A 57 22.35 -2.30 -0.45
C PHE A 57 23.22 -3.54 -0.22
N HIS A 58 24.38 -3.56 -0.88
CA HIS A 58 25.42 -4.60 -0.71
C HIS A 58 26.14 -4.42 0.64
N ASP A 59 25.38 -4.57 1.73
CA ASP A 59 25.78 -4.38 3.12
C ASP A 59 25.02 -5.38 4.01
N THR A 60 25.20 -5.33 5.31
CA THR A 60 24.52 -6.16 6.30
C THR A 60 22.99 -5.93 6.31
N ILE A 61 22.24 -6.94 6.73
CA ILE A 61 20.79 -6.82 6.96
C ILE A 61 20.50 -5.74 8.01
N LEU A 62 21.32 -5.66 9.06
CA LEU A 62 21.19 -4.63 10.09
C LEU A 62 21.32 -3.22 9.48
N HIS A 63 22.30 -3.00 8.61
CA HIS A 63 22.46 -1.72 7.92
C HIS A 63 21.25 -1.38 7.06
N ASN A 64 20.75 -2.34 6.27
CA ASN A 64 19.57 -2.15 5.43
C ASN A 64 18.30 -1.84 6.26
N LEU A 65 18.13 -2.44 7.43
CA LEU A 65 17.03 -2.13 8.34
C LEU A 65 17.19 -0.76 9.00
N HIS A 66 18.41 -0.43 9.44
CA HIS A 66 18.71 0.85 10.08
C HIS A 66 18.57 2.02 9.11
N TYR A 67 18.77 1.81 7.81
CA TYR A 67 18.54 2.80 6.77
C TYR A 67 17.11 3.39 6.78
N GLY A 68 16.11 2.66 7.30
CA GLY A 68 14.75 3.17 7.44
C GLY A 68 14.63 4.38 8.38
N ASP A 69 15.47 4.46 9.41
CA ASP A 69 15.63 5.62 10.29
C ASP A 69 16.99 5.55 11.00
N LEU A 70 17.97 6.29 10.47
CA LEU A 70 19.35 6.32 10.99
C LEU A 70 19.48 6.98 12.38
N THR A 71 18.38 7.50 12.94
CA THR A 71 18.38 8.10 14.29
C THR A 71 18.08 7.09 15.39
N LYS A 72 17.78 5.84 15.03
CA LYS A 72 17.36 4.78 15.95
C LYS A 72 18.52 4.01 16.55
N THR A 73 18.34 3.46 17.75
CA THR A 73 19.36 2.57 18.33
C THR A 73 19.28 1.18 17.70
N VAL A 74 20.37 0.42 17.80
CA VAL A 74 20.43 -0.95 17.28
C VAL A 74 19.34 -1.82 17.91
N GLU A 75 19.03 -1.63 19.19
CA GLU A 75 17.97 -2.34 19.92
C GLU A 75 16.57 -2.03 19.35
N GLU A 76 16.31 -0.78 18.96
CA GLU A 76 15.06 -0.40 18.31
C GLU A 76 14.95 -1.03 16.91
N VAL A 77 16.05 -1.10 16.16
CA VAL A 77 16.09 -1.78 14.86
C VAL A 77 15.81 -3.28 14.99
N TYR A 78 16.37 -3.95 16.01
CA TYR A 78 16.06 -5.35 16.29
C TYR A 78 14.60 -5.57 16.65
N LYS A 79 13.99 -4.68 17.45
CA LYS A 79 12.56 -4.75 17.77
C LYS A 79 11.71 -4.61 16.50
N ALA A 80 12.05 -3.67 15.62
CA ALA A 80 11.35 -3.51 14.34
C ALA A 80 11.46 -4.77 13.46
N ALA A 81 12.63 -5.41 13.42
CA ALA A 81 12.84 -6.67 12.69
C ALA A 81 11.97 -7.82 13.24
N GLN A 82 11.85 -7.93 14.56
CA GLN A 82 11.00 -8.92 15.22
C GLN A 82 9.51 -8.68 14.92
N MET A 83 9.06 -7.42 14.95
CA MET A 83 7.69 -7.04 14.60
C MET A 83 7.34 -7.34 13.14
N ALA A 84 8.34 -7.29 12.25
CA ALA A 84 8.18 -7.64 10.83
C ALA A 84 8.20 -9.15 10.56
N GLU A 85 8.25 -9.99 11.61
CA GLU A 85 8.31 -11.47 11.51
C GLU A 85 9.47 -11.98 10.62
N LEU A 86 10.57 -11.23 10.53
CA LEU A 86 11.74 -11.61 9.71
C LEU A 86 12.54 -12.80 10.27
N HIS A 87 12.17 -13.29 11.46
CA HIS A 87 12.91 -14.28 12.25
C HIS A 87 12.52 -15.74 11.96
N GLU A 88 11.28 -16.04 11.53
CA GLU A 88 10.83 -17.43 11.33
C GLU A 88 9.91 -17.58 10.11
N SER A 89 10.18 -18.62 9.30
CA SER A 89 9.21 -19.35 8.46
C SER A 89 9.18 -19.14 6.94
N VAL A 90 10.17 -19.65 6.20
CA VAL A 90 10.21 -19.74 4.71
C VAL A 90 8.95 -20.35 4.03
N LYS A 91 8.06 -21.05 4.77
CA LYS A 91 6.86 -21.71 4.23
C LYS A 91 5.53 -20.95 4.42
N THR A 92 5.46 -19.94 5.29
CA THR A 92 4.20 -19.24 5.65
C THR A 92 4.19 -17.75 5.31
N TRP A 93 5.21 -17.26 4.59
CA TRP A 93 5.47 -15.83 4.32
C TRP A 93 4.27 -14.98 3.89
N PRO A 94 3.36 -15.42 3.00
CA PRO A 94 2.25 -14.57 2.59
C PRO A 94 1.32 -14.19 3.74
N LYS A 95 1.09 -15.11 4.69
CA LYS A 95 0.20 -14.87 5.83
C LYS A 95 0.88 -14.06 6.92
N ALA A 96 2.14 -14.37 7.21
CA ALA A 96 3.00 -13.65 8.15
C ALA A 96 3.13 -12.16 7.80
N ILE A 97 3.44 -11.85 6.53
CA ILE A 97 3.57 -10.47 6.05
C ILE A 97 2.25 -9.70 6.20
N LEU A 98 1.12 -10.32 5.85
CA LEU A 98 -0.19 -9.68 6.02
C LEU A 98 -0.52 -9.42 7.49
N GLN A 99 -0.14 -10.31 8.41
CA GLN A 99 -0.32 -10.13 9.84
C GLN A 99 0.55 -8.99 10.38
N ALA A 100 1.84 -8.96 10.02
CA ALA A 100 2.75 -7.88 10.38
C ALA A 100 2.27 -6.52 9.84
N LEU A 101 1.83 -6.46 8.58
CA LEU A 101 1.23 -5.25 7.99
C LEU A 101 -0.05 -4.85 8.72
N LYS A 102 -0.93 -5.80 9.06
CA LYS A 102 -2.15 -5.53 9.83
C LYS A 102 -1.83 -4.97 11.22
N ALA A 103 -0.84 -5.53 11.92
CA ALA A 103 -0.38 -5.02 13.20
C ALA A 103 0.21 -3.61 13.08
N ALA A 104 1.04 -3.37 12.06
CA ALA A 104 1.67 -2.07 11.81
C ALA A 104 0.69 -0.98 11.38
N THR A 105 -0.53 -1.33 10.94
CA THR A 105 -1.55 -0.38 10.45
C THR A 105 -2.63 -0.05 11.48
N VAL A 106 -2.67 -0.75 12.63
CA VAL A 106 -3.62 -0.47 13.71
C VAL A 106 -3.50 0.99 14.17
N GLY A 107 -4.64 1.70 14.18
CA GLY A 107 -4.70 3.11 14.60
C GLY A 107 -4.10 4.10 13.60
N ARG A 108 -3.81 3.68 12.37
CA ARG A 108 -3.22 4.52 11.32
C ARG A 108 -4.10 4.55 10.07
N THR A 109 -4.17 5.70 9.41
CA THR A 109 -4.72 5.77 8.04
C THR A 109 -3.82 4.98 7.11
N SER A 110 -4.36 3.92 6.52
CA SER A 110 -3.58 2.95 5.76
C SER A 110 -4.16 2.79 4.37
N ILE A 111 -3.32 3.01 3.35
CA ILE A 111 -3.71 2.88 1.94
C ILE A 111 -2.93 1.71 1.36
N CYS A 112 -3.65 0.67 0.92
CA CYS A 112 -3.06 -0.50 0.27
C CYS A 112 -3.41 -0.49 -1.22
N ILE A 113 -2.41 -0.70 -2.06
CA ILE A 113 -2.59 -0.90 -3.48
C ILE A 113 -2.27 -2.34 -3.80
N ALA A 114 -3.28 -3.09 -4.21
CA ALA A 114 -3.14 -4.50 -4.50
C ALA A 114 -3.53 -4.84 -5.93
N HIS A 115 -2.89 -5.90 -6.43
CA HIS A 115 -3.30 -6.59 -7.64
C HIS A 115 -4.10 -7.87 -7.33
N ARG A 116 -3.89 -8.46 -6.14
CA ARG A 116 -4.64 -9.61 -5.63
C ARG A 116 -5.82 -9.12 -4.80
N LEU A 117 -7.03 -9.40 -5.26
CA LEU A 117 -8.22 -8.85 -4.60
C LEU A 117 -8.44 -9.44 -3.20
N SER A 118 -7.99 -10.67 -2.95
CA SER A 118 -8.07 -11.30 -1.62
C SER A 118 -7.33 -10.51 -0.54
N THR A 119 -6.30 -9.75 -0.90
CA THR A 119 -5.52 -8.94 0.07
C THR A 119 -6.25 -7.66 0.51
N VAL A 120 -7.25 -7.22 -0.23
CA VAL A 120 -8.04 -6.00 0.06
C VAL A 120 -9.48 -6.32 0.45
N ALA A 121 -9.86 -7.59 0.52
CA ALA A 121 -11.23 -8.01 0.85
C ALA A 121 -11.66 -7.57 2.25
N ASP A 122 -10.72 -7.52 3.20
CA ASP A 122 -10.96 -7.09 4.58
C ASP A 122 -10.83 -5.56 4.78
N ALA A 123 -10.67 -4.77 3.71
CA ALA A 123 -10.51 -3.32 3.83
C ALA A 123 -11.83 -2.64 4.24
N ASP A 124 -11.72 -1.60 5.06
CA ASP A 124 -12.86 -0.76 5.45
C ASP A 124 -13.54 -0.12 4.23
N GLU A 125 -12.74 0.22 3.22
CA GLU A 125 -13.22 0.77 1.95
C GLU A 125 -12.31 0.33 0.79
N ILE A 126 -12.93 -0.13 -0.30
CA ILE A 126 -12.26 -0.52 -1.54
C ILE A 126 -12.62 0.49 -2.62
N ILE A 127 -11.61 1.02 -3.31
CA ILE A 127 -11.76 1.93 -4.45
C ILE A 127 -11.16 1.26 -5.68
N VAL A 128 -11.99 1.04 -6.71
CA VAL A 128 -11.54 0.48 -7.98
C VAL A 128 -11.32 1.59 -8.98
N LEU A 129 -10.10 1.67 -9.49
CA LEU A 129 -9.71 2.65 -10.52
C LEU A 129 -9.72 2.01 -11.90
N GLU A 130 -10.42 2.63 -12.84
CA GLU A 130 -10.44 2.24 -14.25
C GLU A 130 -10.41 3.48 -15.15
N ARG A 131 -9.58 3.46 -16.20
CA ARG A 131 -9.49 4.55 -17.21
C ARG A 131 -9.33 5.97 -16.62
N GLY A 132 -8.61 6.09 -15.50
CA GLY A 132 -8.34 7.36 -14.84
C GLY A 132 -9.44 7.87 -13.90
N GLY A 133 -10.52 7.11 -13.70
CA GLY A 133 -11.61 7.43 -12.79
C GLY A 133 -11.86 6.34 -11.74
N VAL A 134 -12.71 6.66 -10.76
CA VAL A 134 -13.24 5.69 -9.80
C VAL A 134 -14.44 5.00 -10.43
N SER A 135 -14.30 3.69 -10.71
CA SER A 135 -15.38 2.86 -11.25
C SER A 135 -16.29 2.34 -10.15
N ASP A 136 -15.70 1.91 -9.03
CA ASP A 136 -16.43 1.37 -7.88
C ASP A 136 -15.83 1.87 -6.57
N ARG A 137 -16.69 1.99 -5.55
CA ARG A 137 -16.33 2.38 -4.19
C ARG A 137 -17.28 1.70 -3.20
N GLY A 138 -16.74 1.07 -2.16
CA GLY A 138 -17.53 0.45 -1.10
C GLY A 138 -16.79 -0.69 -0.40
N THR A 139 -17.49 -1.41 0.48
CA THR A 139 -16.94 -2.62 1.13
C THR A 139 -16.95 -3.81 0.17
N HIS A 140 -16.16 -4.85 0.46
CA HIS A 140 -16.15 -6.09 -0.32
C HIS A 140 -17.58 -6.64 -0.55
N GLN A 141 -18.38 -6.71 0.50
CA GLN A 141 -19.74 -7.26 0.44
C GLN A 141 -20.68 -6.41 -0.43
N GLN A 142 -20.56 -5.08 -0.37
CA GLN A 142 -21.35 -4.19 -1.22
C GLN A 142 -20.95 -4.34 -2.68
N LEU A 143 -19.65 -4.43 -2.94
CA LEU A 143 -19.11 -4.48 -4.28
C LEU A 143 -19.35 -5.81 -4.97
N ILE A 144 -19.31 -6.94 -4.26
CA ILE A 144 -19.57 -8.27 -4.84
C ILE A 144 -21.06 -8.47 -5.17
N ASN A 145 -21.95 -7.88 -4.37
CA ASN A 145 -23.40 -7.99 -4.56
C ASN A 145 -23.95 -7.00 -5.60
N LYS A 146 -23.14 -6.07 -6.10
CA LYS A 146 -23.54 -5.06 -7.09
C LYS A 146 -23.38 -5.64 -8.51
N PRO A 147 -24.46 -5.85 -9.29
CA PRO A 147 -24.37 -6.54 -10.58
C PRO A 147 -23.47 -5.87 -11.63
N THR A 148 -23.36 -4.54 -11.59
CA THR A 148 -22.55 -3.75 -12.53
C THR A 148 -21.10 -3.52 -12.07
N SER A 149 -20.75 -4.02 -10.88
CA SER A 149 -19.45 -3.84 -10.26
C SER A 149 -18.32 -4.46 -11.08
N LEU A 150 -17.34 -3.63 -11.43
CA LEU A 150 -16.07 -4.10 -11.98
C LEU A 150 -15.31 -4.93 -10.96
N TYR A 151 -15.38 -4.54 -9.68
CA TYR A 151 -14.79 -5.34 -8.59
C TYR A 151 -15.30 -6.78 -8.60
N ALA A 152 -16.62 -6.99 -8.68
CA ALA A 152 -17.22 -8.33 -8.69
C ALA A 152 -16.72 -9.17 -9.86
N ARG A 153 -16.68 -8.59 -11.07
CA ARG A 153 -16.16 -9.26 -12.26
C ARG A 153 -14.68 -9.65 -12.13
N LEU A 154 -13.86 -8.77 -11.57
CA LEU A 154 -12.45 -9.05 -11.33
C LEU A 154 -12.27 -10.13 -10.25
N TRP A 155 -13.11 -10.11 -9.21
CA TRP A 155 -13.10 -11.10 -8.13
C TRP A 155 -13.43 -12.50 -8.62
N GLU A 156 -14.49 -12.66 -9.42
CA GLU A 156 -14.83 -13.93 -10.03
C GLU A 156 -13.71 -14.47 -10.90
N ARG A 157 -13.05 -13.60 -11.68
CA ARG A 157 -11.94 -14.01 -12.55
C ARG A 157 -10.72 -14.48 -11.76
N GLN A 158 -10.36 -13.81 -10.66
CA GLN A 158 -9.19 -14.20 -9.86
C GLN A 158 -9.44 -15.44 -8.98
N ASN A 159 -10.70 -15.75 -8.66
CA ASN A 159 -11.06 -16.93 -7.85
C ASN A 159 -11.58 -18.12 -8.67
N LYS A 160 -11.82 -17.97 -9.99
CA LYS A 160 -12.15 -19.10 -10.89
C LYS A 160 -10.99 -20.07 -11.13
N ASP A 161 -9.75 -19.69 -10.78
CA ASP A 161 -8.56 -20.55 -10.87
C ASP A 161 -8.28 -21.33 -9.56
N MET A 162 -9.20 -21.34 -8.59
CA MET A 162 -9.14 -22.23 -7.43
C MET A 162 -9.93 -23.52 -7.73
N PRO A 163 -9.29 -24.71 -7.71
CA PRO A 163 -9.99 -25.99 -7.88
C PRO A 163 -10.98 -26.27 -6.75
#